data_AF-A2BML2-F1
#
_entry.id   AF-A2BML2-F1
#
_cell.length_a   1.000
_cell.length_b   1.000
_cell.length_c   1.000
_cell.angle_alpha   90.00
_cell.angle_beta   90.00
_cell.angle_gamma   90.00
#
_symmetry.space_group_name_H-M   'P 1'
#
loop_
_entity.id
_entity.type
_entity.pdbx_description
1 polymer ?
#
loop_
_entity_poly.entity_id
_entity_poly.type
_entity_poly.pdbx_seq_one_letter_code
_entity_poly.pdbx_strand_id
1 'polypeptide(L)'
;MVRLLGADHLLIRCQDGVERKARIPGSMRRRVWIREGDIVLAAPWDFKPDRADVVYRYSREELRKLVEKGIVPQELLELAEEYA
;
A
#
# COMPACT_ATOMS: atom_id res chain seq x y z
N MET A 1 -2.05 1.31 -4.39
CA MET A 1 -1.64 2.72 -4.21
C MET A 1 -2.40 3.34 -3.04
N VAL A 2 -1.73 4.17 -2.23
CA VAL A 2 -2.29 4.85 -1.05
C VAL A 2 -2.85 6.24 -1.38
N ARG A 3 -4.04 6.53 -0.84
CA ARG A 3 -4.61 7.88 -0.66
C ARG A 3 -4.91 8.11 0.82
N LEU A 4 -4.60 9.30 1.36
CA LEU A 4 -4.74 9.56 2.79
C LEU A 4 -6.19 9.94 3.14
N LEU A 5 -6.77 9.29 4.15
CA LEU A 5 -8.10 9.66 4.68
C LEU A 5 -8.02 10.39 6.03
N GLY A 6 -6.85 10.34 6.70
CA GLY A 6 -6.67 10.87 8.06
C GLY A 6 -7.08 9.87 9.15
N ALA A 7 -6.91 10.26 10.41
CA ALA A 7 -7.23 9.44 11.60
C ALA A 7 -6.70 7.99 11.52
N ASP A 8 -5.44 7.82 11.11
CA ASP A 8 -4.75 6.53 10.94
C ASP A 8 -5.38 5.59 9.90
N HIS A 9 -6.20 6.11 9.00
CA HIS A 9 -6.80 5.37 7.90
C HIS A 9 -6.33 5.88 6.53
N LEU A 10 -6.29 4.93 5.61
CA LEU A 10 -5.89 5.09 4.22
C LEU A 10 -6.98 4.50 3.34
N LEU A 11 -7.15 5.05 2.15
CA LEU A 11 -7.81 4.35 1.05
C LEU A 11 -6.72 3.72 0.20
N ILE A 12 -6.80 2.42 -0.02
CA ILE A 12 -5.85 1.70 -0.87
C ILE A 12 -6.57 1.07 -2.05
N ARG A 13 -5.99 1.24 -3.24
CA ARG A 13 -6.36 0.46 -4.42
C ARG A 13 -5.43 -0.74 -4.51
N CYS A 14 -5.99 -1.94 -4.40
CA CYS A 14 -5.27 -3.21 -4.43
C CYS A 14 -5.15 -3.75 -5.87
N GLN A 15 -4.24 -4.71 -6.06
CA GLN A 15 -3.99 -5.34 -7.36
C GLN A 15 -5.17 -6.18 -7.86
N ASP A 16 -6.02 -6.66 -6.95
CA ASP A 16 -7.26 -7.38 -7.27
C ASP A 16 -8.39 -6.44 -7.76
N GLY A 17 -8.11 -5.14 -7.92
CA GLY A 17 -9.07 -4.14 -8.37
C GLY A 17 -10.00 -3.62 -7.28
N VAL A 18 -9.92 -4.15 -6.06
CA VAL A 18 -10.78 -3.74 -4.94
C VAL A 18 -10.15 -2.57 -4.20
N GLU A 19 -10.96 -1.56 -3.91
CA GLU A 19 -10.57 -0.48 -2.99
C GLU A 19 -10.90 -0.86 -1.55
N ARG A 20 -9.93 -0.68 -0.65
CA ARG A 20 -10.07 -1.01 0.77
C ARG A 20 -9.74 0.19 1.63
N LYS A 21 -10.48 0.35 2.72
CA LYS A 21 -10.09 1.28 3.78
C LYS A 21 -9.14 0.55 4.72
N ALA A 22 -7.85 0.88 4.60
CA ALA A 22 -6.81 0.28 5.39
C ALA A 22 -6.52 1.09 6.66
N ARG A 23 -6.18 0.41 7.75
CA ARG A 23 -5.71 1.00 9.01
C ARG A 23 -4.20 0.92 9.09
N ILE A 24 -3.55 1.98 9.60
CA ILE A 24 -2.13 1.95 9.95
C ILE A 24 -2.00 1.45 11.40
N PRO A 25 -1.35 0.30 11.65
CA PRO A 25 -1.07 -0.14 13.02
C PRO A 25 -0.22 0.90 13.75
N GLY A 26 -0.52 1.15 15.04
CA GLY A 26 0.22 2.15 15.84
C GLY A 26 1.73 1.87 15.92
N SER A 27 2.12 0.59 15.87
CA SER A 27 3.52 0.16 15.82
C SER A 27 4.22 0.58 14.51
N MET A 28 3.50 0.69 13.40
CA MET A 28 4.01 1.18 12.12
C MET A 28 4.05 2.70 12.08
N ARG A 29 2.99 3.36 12.55
CA ARG A 29 2.87 4.83 12.55
C ARG A 29 4.06 5.54 13.21
N ARG A 30 4.64 4.92 14.25
CA ARG A 30 5.81 5.46 14.96
C ARG A 30 7.14 5.31 14.20
N ARG A 31 7.20 4.42 13.20
CA ARG A 31 8.45 4.02 12.52
C ARG A 31 8.50 4.41 11.06
N VAL A 32 7.35 4.53 10.41
CA VAL A 32 7.25 4.72 8.96
C VAL A 32 6.29 5.86 8.66
N TRP A 33 6.76 6.83 7.87
CA TRP A 33 5.93 7.90 7.34
C TRP A 33 5.30 7.46 6.03
N ILE A 34 3.97 7.42 5.96
CA ILE A 34 3.25 7.06 4.73
C ILE A 34 2.71 8.33 4.07
N ARG A 35 2.89 8.46 2.76
CA ARG A 35 2.39 9.56 1.93
C ARG A 35 1.44 9.03 0.85
N GLU A 36 0.74 9.94 0.19
CA GLU A 36 0.00 9.59 -1.02
C GLU A 36 0.96 9.10 -2.12
N GLY A 37 0.51 8.14 -2.92
CA GLY A 37 1.34 7.50 -3.96
C GLY A 37 2.23 6.36 -3.44
N ASP A 38 2.43 6.21 -2.13
CA ASP A 38 3.19 5.09 -1.58
C ASP A 38 2.55 3.74 -1.94
N ILE A 39 3.40 2.74 -2.15
CA ILE A 39 2.99 1.34 -2.34
C ILE A 39 3.15 0.60 -1.02
N VAL A 40 2.07 -0.08 -0.62
CA VAL A 40 1.99 -0.78 0.67
C VAL A 40 1.55 -2.22 0.48
N LEU A 41 2.05 -3.09 1.35
CA LEU A 41 1.49 -4.41 1.58
C LEU A 41 0.35 -4.27 2.59
N ALA A 42 -0.83 -4.77 2.24
CA ALA A 42 -2.00 -4.77 3.11
C ALA A 42 -2.51 -6.20 3.32
N ALA A 43 -2.97 -6.48 4.53
CA ALA A 43 -3.65 -7.72 4.88
C ALA A 43 -5.15 -7.44 5.03
N PRO A 44 -6.00 -7.87 4.06
CA PRO A 44 -7.45 -7.77 4.17
C PRO A 44 -7.98 -8.53 5.40
N TRP A 45 -9.09 -8.07 5.97
CA TRP A 45 -9.75 -8.77 7.08
C TRP A 45 -10.68 -9.86 6.57
N ASP A 46 -10.60 -11.06 7.17
CA ASP A 46 -11.39 -12.22 6.75
C ASP A 46 -12.91 -11.98 6.90
N PHE A 47 -13.33 -11.29 7.96
CA PHE A 47 -14.74 -11.01 8.24
C PHE A 47 -15.27 -9.75 7.54
N LYS A 48 -14.38 -8.96 6.94
CA LYS A 48 -14.73 -7.67 6.32
C LYS A 48 -13.74 -7.30 5.20
N PRO A 49 -13.94 -7.81 3.96
CA PRO A 49 -12.99 -7.67 2.87
C PRO A 49 -12.75 -6.23 2.37
N ASP A 50 -13.64 -5.27 2.66
CA ASP A 50 -13.46 -3.83 2.37
C ASP A 50 -12.50 -3.13 3.35
N ARG A 51 -12.00 -3.86 4.35
CA ARG A 51 -11.05 -3.41 5.35
C ARG A 51 -9.75 -4.20 5.27
N ALA A 52 -8.66 -3.55 5.66
CA ALA A 52 -7.35 -4.16 5.73
C ALA A 52 -6.49 -3.49 6.81
N ASP A 53 -5.42 -4.16 7.24
CA ASP A 53 -4.34 -3.52 7.99
C ASP A 53 -3.10 -3.37 7.10
N VAL A 54 -2.40 -2.24 7.23
CA VAL A 54 -1.12 -2.02 6.55
C VAL A 54 -0.02 -2.81 7.26
N VAL A 55 0.67 -3.67 6.52
CA VAL A 55 1.72 -4.55 7.03
C VAL A 55 3.10 -4.01 6.72
N TYR A 56 3.29 -3.43 5.54
CA TYR A 56 4.60 -2.92 5.09
C TYR A 56 4.44 -1.77 4.10
N ARG A 57 5.42 -0.86 4.02
CA ARG A 57 5.54 0.17 2.99
C ARG A 57 6.80 -0.09 2.18
N TYR A 58 6.64 -0.34 0.89
CA TYR A 58 7.77 -0.57 -0.01
C TYR A 58 8.43 0.76 -0.40
N SER A 59 9.76 0.79 -0.36
CA SER A 59 10.54 1.79 -1.08
C SER A 59 10.51 1.51 -2.58
N ARG A 60 10.89 2.51 -3.39
CA ARG A 60 10.97 2.38 -4.86
C ARG A 60 11.97 1.30 -5.28
N GLU A 61 13.10 1.20 -4.60
CA GLU A 61 14.12 0.19 -4.89
C GLU A 61 13.62 -1.23 -4.59
N GLU A 62 12.91 -1.41 -3.49
CA GLU A 62 12.28 -2.70 -3.18
C GLU A 62 11.20 -3.06 -4.20
N LEU A 63 10.41 -2.07 -4.63
CA LEU A 63 9.39 -2.28 -5.65
C LEU A 63 10.01 -2.71 -7.00
N ARG A 64 11.10 -2.07 -7.43
CA ARG A 64 11.85 -2.47 -8.64
C ARG A 64 12.31 -3.93 -8.56
N LYS A 65 12.88 -4.33 -7.43
CA LYS A 65 13.30 -5.73 -7.20
C LYS A 65 12.13 -6.71 -7.25
N LEU A 66 10.94 -6.32 -6.81
CA LEU A 66 9.74 -7.17 -6.89
C LEU A 66 9.23 -7.31 -8.33
N VAL A 67 9.28 -6.23 -9.11
CA VAL A 67 8.93 -6.23 -10.53
C VAL A 67 9.92 -7.07 -11.35
N GLU A 68 11.22 -6.90 -11.14
CA GLU A 68 12.27 -7.69 -11.80
C GLU A 68 12.13 -9.19 -11.52
N LYS A 69 11.64 -9.56 -10.33
CA LYS A 69 11.34 -10.94 -9.95
C LYS A 69 10.00 -11.47 -10.48
N GLY A 70 9.18 -10.62 -11.11
CA GLY A 70 7.85 -10.97 -11.60
C GLY A 70 6.82 -11.26 -10.50
N ILE A 71 7.06 -10.79 -9.27
CA ILE A 71 6.14 -11.01 -8.13
C ILE A 71 4.97 -10.04 -8.20
N VAL A 72 5.22 -8.82 -8.70
CA VAL A 72 4.24 -7.76 -8.88
C VAL A 72 4.35 -7.20 -10.30
N PRO A 73 3.24 -6.70 -10.87
CA PRO A 73 3.24 -6.16 -12.23
C PRO A 73 4.04 -4.85 -12.33
N GLN A 74 4.57 -4.58 -13.52
CA GLN A 74 5.34 -3.37 -13.83
C GLN A 74 4.49 -2.11 -13.65
N GLU A 75 3.20 -2.18 -13.91
CA GLU A 75 2.27 -1.06 -13.75
C GLU A 75 2.32 -0.44 -12.34
N LEU A 76 2.62 -1.22 -11.28
CA LEU A 76 2.76 -0.65 -9.93
C LEU A 76 3.96 0.28 -9.78
N LEU A 77 5.05 0.01 -10.50
CA LEU A 77 6.24 0.86 -10.48
C LEU A 77 5.98 2.16 -11.23
N GLU A 78 5.35 2.08 -12.40
CA GLU A 78 4.95 3.24 -13.20
C GLU A 78 4.02 4.16 -12.41
N LEU A 79 3.02 3.58 -11.75
CA LEU A 79 2.12 4.30 -10.85
C LEU A 79 2.85 4.97 -9.67
N ALA A 80 3.90 4.35 -9.12
CA ALA A 80 4.68 4.99 -8.06
C ALA A 80 5.56 6.14 -8.59
N GLU A 81 5.99 6.08 -9.85
CA GLU A 81 6.79 7.11 -10.53
C GLU A 81 5.96 8.32 -10.95
N GLU A 82 4.69 8.14 -11.32
CA GLU A 82 3.79 9.26 -11.65
C GLU A 82 3.50 10.19 -10.46
N TYR A 83 3.47 9.65 -9.25
CA TYR A 83 3.18 10.39 -8.01
C TYR A 83 4.45 10.88 -7.28
N ALA A 84 5.62 10.76 -7.92
CA ALA A 84 6.93 11.21 -7.42
C ALA A 84 7.12 12.73 -7.55
#